data_AF-A0A5X8Y1E1-F1
#
_entry.id   AF-A0A5X8Y1E1-F1
#
_cell.length_a   1.000
_cell.length_b   1.000
_cell.length_c   1.000
_cell.angle_alpha   90.00
_cell.angle_beta   90.00
_cell.angle_gamma   90.00
#
_symmetry.space_group_name_H-M   'P 1'
#
loop_
_entity.id
_entity.type
_entity.pdbx_description
1 polymer ?
#
loop_
_entity_poly.entity_id
_entity_poly.type
_entity_poly.pdbx_seq_one_letter_code
_entity_poly.pdbx_strand_id
1 'polypeptide(L)' 'MGKPKTHTGVIVTKDGEKTVKMRETATTWCVGPKETYDKFTGRRVGAPLTKRRLKLESVKPIEGGAV' A
#
# COMPACT_ATOMS: atom_id res chain seq x y z
N MET A 1 -19.68 5.21 0.12
CA MET A 1 -18.89 4.34 1.02
C MET A 1 -17.58 3.98 0.30
N GLY A 2 -16.41 4.26 0.88
CA GLY A 2 -15.15 3.83 0.27
C GLY A 2 -14.99 2.30 0.31
N LYS A 3 -14.29 1.71 -0.66
CA LYS A 3 -14.00 0.26 -0.64
C LYS A 3 -13.16 -0.07 0.61
N PRO A 4 -13.45 -1.19 1.31
CA PRO A 4 -12.78 -1.52 2.57
C PRO A 4 -11.29 -1.73 2.37
N LYS A 5 -10.51 -1.39 3.40
CA LYS A 5 -9.08 -1.71 3.47
C LYS A 5 -8.94 -3.11 4.04
N THR A 6 -8.18 -3.95 3.35
CA THR A 6 -8.01 -5.37 3.70
C THR A 6 -6.66 -5.66 4.33
N HIS A 7 -5.66 -4.79 4.09
CA HIS A 7 -4.29 -4.99 4.52
C HIS A 7 -3.70 -3.74 5.17
N THR A 8 -2.62 -3.94 5.91
CA THR A 8 -1.71 -2.89 6.37
C THR A 8 -0.33 -3.11 5.77
N GLY A 9 0.47 -2.05 5.68
CA GLY A 9 1.87 -2.15 5.28
C GLY A 9 2.61 -0.86 5.54
N VAL A 10 3.94 -0.92 5.54
CA VAL A 10 4.82 0.22 5.78
C VAL A 10 5.27 0.83 4.46
N ILE A 11 5.04 2.13 4.29
CA ILE A 11 5.60 2.92 3.20
C ILE A 11 6.82 3.69 3.70
N VAL A 12 7.87 3.71 2.89
CA VAL A 12 9.02 4.58 3.08
C VAL A 12 8.70 5.91 2.40
N THR A 13 8.80 7.01 3.13
CA THR A 13 8.63 8.38 2.62
C THR A 13 9.91 9.19 2.87
N LYS A 14 9.96 10.45 2.43
CA LYS A 14 11.11 11.33 2.69
C LYS A 14 11.31 11.56 4.20
N ASP A 15 10.21 11.66 4.94
CA ASP A 15 10.17 11.93 6.37
C ASP A 15 10.32 10.65 7.22
N GLY A 16 10.47 9.49 6.58
CA GLY A 16 10.63 8.20 7.24
C GLY A 16 9.53 7.21 6.92
N GLU A 17 9.47 6.16 7.73
CA GLU A 17 8.54 5.04 7.56
C GLU A 17 7.16 5.35 8.13
N LYS A 18 6.11 4.95 7.41
CA LYS A 18 4.73 5.15 7.83
C LYS A 18 3.89 3.91 7.59
N THR A 19 3.19 3.45 8.62
CA THR A 19 2.19 2.39 8.49
C THR A 19 0.89 2.94 7.91
N VAL A 20 0.37 2.26 6.88
CA VAL A 20 -0.87 2.66 6.20
C VAL A 20 -1.80 1.46 6.01
N LYS A 21 -3.10 1.73 5.93
CA LYS A 21 -4.11 0.75 5.54
C LYS A 21 -4.33 0.82 4.04
N MET A 22 -4.33 -0.34 3.38
CA MET A 22 -4.44 -0.47 1.94
C MET A 22 -5.48 -1.51 1.57
N ARG A 23 -6.08 -1.30 0.40
CA ARG A 23 -6.95 -2.27 -0.23
C ARG A 23 -6.12 -3.07 -1.22
N GLU A 24 -6.19 -4.38 -1.11
CA GLU A 24 -5.66 -5.27 -2.14
C GLU A 24 -6.49 -5.18 -3.42
N THR A 25 -5.81 -5.17 -4.55
CA THR A 25 -6.39 -5.41 -5.88
C THR A 25 -5.53 -6.45 -6.62
N ALA A 26 -5.94 -6.84 -7.83
CA ALA A 26 -5.21 -7.83 -8.62
C ALA A 26 -3.71 -7.51 -8.77
N THR A 27 -3.37 -6.24 -9.02
CA THR A 27 -1.99 -5.83 -9.32
C THR A 27 -1.48 -4.70 -8.44
N THR A 28 -2.31 -4.13 -7.56
CA THR A 28 -1.92 -2.95 -6.76
C THR A 28 -2.42 -2.96 -5.32
N TRP A 29 -1.70 -2.22 -4.48
CA TRP A 29 -2.07 -1.83 -3.14
C TRP A 29 -2.58 -0.39 -3.12
N CYS A 30 -3.89 -0.20 -2.94
CA CYS A 30 -4.50 1.13 -2.92
C CYS A 30 -4.58 1.68 -1.49
N VAL A 31 -3.74 2.66 -1.16
CA VAL A 31 -3.80 3.41 0.12
C VAL A 31 -4.87 4.49 0.05
N GLY A 32 -4.98 5.18 -1.08
CA GLY A 32 -6.00 6.21 -1.33
C GLY A 32 -6.12 6.54 -2.82
N PRO A 33 -6.98 7.51 -3.19
CA PRO A 33 -7.21 7.87 -4.60
C PRO A 33 -5.95 8.41 -5.30
N LYS A 34 -5.03 9.03 -4.56
CA LYS A 34 -3.76 9.59 -5.09
C LYS A 34 -2.53 8.75 -4.70
N GLU A 35 -2.74 7.59 -4.10
CA GLU A 35 -1.65 6.78 -3.56
C GLU A 35 -1.90 5.28 -3.73
N THR A 36 -1.25 4.74 -4.75
CA THR A 36 -1.33 3.34 -5.16
C THR A 36 0.07 2.82 -5.42
N TYR A 37 0.33 1.60 -4.96
CA TYR A 37 1.61 0.92 -5.13
C TYR A 37 1.44 -0.37 -5.92
N ASP A 38 2.41 -0.69 -6.75
CA ASP A 38 2.45 -1.95 -7.48
C ASP A 38 2.66 -3.13 -6.52
N LYS A 39 1.88 -4.21 -6.69
CA LYS A 39 1.85 -5.35 -5.77
C LYS A 39 3.13 -6.18 -5.81
N PHE A 40 3.86 -6.16 -6.94
CA PHE A 40 5.02 -7.00 -7.19
C PHE A 40 6.34 -6.28 -6.88
N THR A 41 6.39 -4.97 -7.09
CA THR A 41 7.59 -4.15 -6.94
C THR A 41 7.51 -3.18 -5.77
N GLY A 42 6.32 -2.89 -5.23
CA GLY A 42 6.11 -1.92 -4.17
C GLY A 42 6.31 -0.47 -4.61
N ARG A 43 6.62 -0.20 -5.89
CA ARG A 43 6.83 1.16 -6.41
C ARG A 43 5.51 1.90 -6.54
N ARG A 44 5.56 3.23 -6.42
CA ARG A 44 4.37 4.07 -6.59
C ARG A 44 3.94 4.11 -8.07
N VAL A 45 2.69 3.78 -8.33
CA VAL A 45 2.09 3.85 -9.68
C VAL A 45 2.06 5.31 -10.14
N GLY A 46 2.54 5.56 -11.36
CA GLY A 46 2.62 6.92 -11.94
C GLY A 46 3.78 7.79 -11.41
N ALA A 47 4.57 7.31 -10.43
CA ALA A 47 5.75 8.02 -9.94
C ALA A 47 6.87 7.06 -9.46
N PRO A 48 7.32 6.11 -10.31
CA PRO A 48 8.18 5.00 -9.89
C PRO A 48 9.61 5.41 -9.51
N LEU A 49 10.07 6.60 -9.95
CA LEU A 49 11.40 7.13 -9.62
C LEU A 49 11.45 7.85 -8.27
N THR A 50 10.31 8.00 -7.58
CA THR A 50 10.29 8.61 -6.26
C THR A 50 10.87 7.65 -5.22
N LYS A 51 11.54 8.20 -4.20
CA LYS A 51 11.99 7.42 -3.02
C LYS A 51 10.83 6.80 -2.25
N ARG A 52 9.58 7.17 -2.57
CA ARG A 52 8.38 6.68 -1.90
C ARG A 52 8.02 5.29 -2.40
N ARG A 53 8.15 4.29 -1.53
CA ARG A 53 7.92 2.88 -1.87
C ARG A 53 7.21 2.14 -0.73
N LEU A 54 6.38 1.16 -1.07
CA LEU A 54 5.83 0.18 -0.13
C LEU A 54 6.85 -0.92 0.15
N LYS A 55 7.08 -1.23 1.43
CA LYS A 55 7.80 -2.45 1.85
C LYS A 55 6.86 -3.65 1.72
N LEU A 56 7.07 -4.47 0.70
CA LEU A 56 6.21 -5.62 0.41
C LEU A 56 6.22 -6.67 1.54
N GLU A 57 7.37 -6.90 2.16
CA GLU A 57 7.53 -7.79 3.32
C GLU A 57 6.70 -7.34 4.55
N SER A 58 6.36 -6.06 4.64
CA SER A 58 5.55 -5.52 5.73
C SER A 58 4.05 -5.68 5.49
N VAL A 59 3.63 -6.10 4.30
CA VAL A 59 2.22 -6.18 3.96
C VAL A 59 1.58 -7.37 4.67
N LYS A 60 0.57 -7.09 5.49
CA LYS A 60 -0.16 -8.11 6.25
C LYS A 60 -1.67 -7.84 6.24
N PRO A 61 -2.51 -8.88 6.22
CA PRO A 61 -3.95 -8.71 6.34
C PRO A 61 -4.29 -8.02 7.67
N ILE A 62 -5.35 -7.22 7.66
CA ILE A 62 -5.92 -6.68 8.90
C ILE A 62 -6.71 -7.84 9.53
N GLU A 63 -6.35 -8.27 10.75
CA GLU A 63 -7.16 -9.24 11.50
C GLU A 63 -8.60 -8.71 11.61
N GLY A 64 -9.55 -9.46 11.05
CA GLY A 64 -10.95 -9.04 10.84
C GLY A 64 -11.33 -8.66 9.41
N GLY A 65 -10.40 -8.74 8.45
CA GLY A 65 -10.62 -8.49 7.02
C GLY A 65 -10.84 -9.72 6.14
N ALA A 66 -10.88 -10.92 6.74
CA ALA A 66 -11.33 -12.14 6.08
C ALA A 66 -12.83 -12.30 6.37
N VAL A 67 -13.65 -11.92 5.38
CA VAL A 67 -15.04 -12.35 5.24
C VAL A 67 -15.15 -13.21 4.00
#